data_AF-A0A1B6CPC5-F1
#
_entry.id   AF-A0A1B6CPC5-F1
#
_cell.length_a   1.000
_cell.length_b   1.000
_cell.length_c   1.000
_cell.angle_alpha   90.00
_cell.angle_beta   90.00
_cell.angle_gamma   90.00
#
_symmetry.space_group_name_H-M   'P 1'
#
loop_
_entity.id
_entity.type
_entity.pdbx_description
1 polymer ?
#
loop_
_entity_poly.entity_id
_entity_poly.type
_entity_poly.pdbx_seq_one_letter_code
_entity_poly.pdbx_strand_id
1 'polypeptide(L)'
;MNLWLVVLTFLIVAERTSSQCDVSKYRKVTGACNNVRKPLQGVARSPYRRVLPPFKGEDDDIENIDPPLPRGSHPFVSALLGIWGQMLQSDLDRPIFNENQTEVLNA
;
A
#
# COMPACT_ATOMS: atom_id res chain seq x y z
N MET A 1 1.65 -3.95 48.56
CA MET A 1 2.01 -4.29 47.17
C MET A 1 1.07 -3.53 46.26
N ASN A 2 1.52 -2.41 45.69
CA ASN A 2 0.62 -1.38 45.14
C ASN A 2 0.19 -1.72 43.71
N LEU A 3 -1.08 -2.10 43.56
CA LEU A 3 -1.72 -2.44 42.28
C LEU A 3 -1.63 -1.29 41.24
N TRP A 4 -1.60 -0.05 41.72
CA TRP A 4 -1.41 1.16 40.89
C TRP A 4 -0.04 1.23 40.20
N LEU A 5 1.02 0.73 40.84
CA LEU A 5 2.36 0.65 40.23
C LEU A 5 2.39 -0.36 39.08
N VAL A 6 1.67 -1.48 39.23
CA VAL A 6 1.59 -2.54 38.20
C VAL A 6 0.83 -2.03 36.97
N VAL A 7 -0.29 -1.33 37.16
CA VAL A 7 -1.06 -0.74 36.04
C VAL A 7 -0.26 0.34 35.31
N LEU A 8 0.51 1.16 36.04
CA LEU A 8 1.38 2.17 35.42
C LEU A 8 2.52 1.52 34.61
N THR A 9 3.09 0.40 35.09
CA THR A 9 4.09 -0.35 34.31
C THR A 9 3.50 -0.99 33.05
N PHE A 10 2.26 -1.50 33.10
CA PHE A 10 1.62 -2.09 31.91
C PHE A 10 1.23 -1.05 30.86
N LEU A 11 0.92 0.20 31.24
CA LEU A 11 0.64 1.29 30.29
C LEU A 11 1.91 1.94 29.69
N ILE A 12 3.07 1.83 30.35
CA ILE A 12 4.36 2.33 29.83
C ILE A 12 4.98 1.36 28.82
N VAL A 13 4.58 0.08 28.81
CA VAL A 13 4.90 -0.87 27.72
C VAL A 13 3.87 -0.73 26.59
N ALA A 14 3.56 0.50 26.18
CA ALA A 14 3.10 0.73 24.82
C ALA A 14 4.36 0.68 23.95
N GLU A 15 4.50 -0.39 23.17
CA GLU A 15 5.61 -0.63 22.24
C GLU A 15 5.83 0.56 21.30
N ARG A 16 6.63 1.53 21.73
CA ARG A 16 7.35 2.37 20.80
C ARG A 16 8.51 1.52 20.31
N THR A 17 8.24 0.63 19.34
CA THR A 17 9.31 0.11 18.49
C THR A 17 9.86 1.29 17.69
N SER A 18 10.73 2.09 18.30
CA SER A 18 11.79 2.73 17.53
C SER A 18 12.68 1.60 17.04
N SER A 19 12.20 0.83 16.06
CA SER A 19 12.90 -0.33 15.53
C SER A 19 14.12 0.20 14.78
N GLN A 20 15.23 0.19 15.50
CA GLN A 20 16.56 0.26 14.89
C GLN A 20 16.56 -0.78 13.77
N CYS A 21 16.63 -0.34 12.53
CA CYS A 21 16.66 -1.27 11.41
C CYS A 21 17.90 -2.15 11.51
N ASP A 22 17.72 -3.48 11.47
CA ASP A 22 18.84 -4.41 11.46
C ASP A 22 19.68 -4.22 10.18
N VAL A 23 21.00 -4.31 10.32
CA VAL A 23 21.90 -4.34 9.17
C VAL A 23 21.77 -5.72 8.52
N SER A 24 21.21 -5.73 7.31
CA SER A 24 21.05 -6.94 6.50
C SER A 24 21.45 -6.64 5.06
N LYS A 25 22.06 -7.62 4.38
CA LYS A 25 22.33 -7.55 2.95
C LYS A 25 21.07 -7.74 2.10
N TYR A 26 20.01 -8.30 2.69
CA TYR A 26 18.80 -8.71 1.99
C TYR A 26 17.59 -7.85 2.40
N ARG A 27 16.67 -7.67 1.45
CA ARG A 27 15.39 -6.99 1.68
C ARG A 27 14.51 -7.84 2.60
N LYS A 28 13.77 -7.19 3.49
CA LYS A 28 12.68 -7.86 4.22
C LYS A 28 11.52 -8.10 3.25
N VAL A 29 10.85 -9.25 3.35
CA VAL A 29 9.70 -9.62 2.50
C VAL A 29 8.57 -8.58 2.55
N THR A 30 8.43 -7.90 3.69
CA THR A 30 7.42 -6.84 3.88
C THR A 30 7.80 -5.50 3.25
N GLY A 31 9.06 -5.30 2.84
CA GLY A 31 9.59 -4.00 2.41
C GLY A 31 10.04 -3.09 3.56
N ALA A 32 9.88 -3.51 4.82
CA ALA A 32 10.28 -2.72 5.98
C ALA A 32 11.78 -2.46 6.01
N CYS A 33 12.16 -1.30 6.55
CA CYS A 33 13.56 -0.85 6.67
C CYS A 33 14.30 -0.59 5.35
N ASN A 34 13.63 -0.58 4.20
CA ASN A 34 14.23 -0.08 2.96
C ASN A 34 14.58 1.42 3.07
N ASN A 35 13.82 2.18 3.87
CA ASN A 35 14.17 3.53 4.30
C ASN A 35 14.50 3.52 5.80
N VAL A 36 15.78 3.61 6.15
CA VAL A 36 16.25 3.56 7.55
C VAL A 36 15.72 4.73 8.39
N ARG A 37 15.49 5.90 7.77
CA ARG A 37 14.94 7.07 8.48
C ARG A 37 13.43 6.96 8.69
N LYS A 38 12.74 6.23 7.82
CA LYS A 38 11.29 6.01 7.85
C LYS A 38 10.97 4.55 7.55
N PRO A 39 11.17 3.63 8.53
CA PRO A 39 11.15 2.18 8.29
C PRO A 39 9.86 1.62 7.70
N LEU A 40 8.74 2.33 7.89
CA LEU A 40 7.41 1.93 7.42
C LEU A 40 7.05 2.44 6.01
N GLN A 41 7.91 3.23 5.36
CA GLN A 41 7.63 3.73 4.01
C GLN A 41 7.81 2.65 2.95
N GLY A 42 6.75 2.40 2.18
CA GLY A 42 6.75 1.39 1.12
C GLY A 42 6.60 -0.05 1.63
N VAL A 43 6.14 -0.22 2.88
CA VAL A 43 5.84 -1.54 3.44
C VAL A 43 4.54 -2.07 2.84
N ALA A 44 4.48 -3.35 2.53
CA ALA A 44 3.26 -4.02 2.07
C ALA A 44 2.11 -3.87 3.09
N ARG A 45 0.86 -3.89 2.61
CA ARG A 45 -0.35 -3.69 3.43
C ARG A 45 -0.38 -2.35 4.18
N SER A 46 0.25 -1.32 3.62
CA SER A 46 0.11 0.06 4.09
C SER A 46 -0.77 0.88 3.14
N PRO A 47 -1.37 1.99 3.59
CA PRO A 47 -2.19 2.85 2.74
C PRO A 47 -1.39 3.45 1.57
N TYR A 48 -2.05 3.64 0.43
CA TYR A 48 -1.44 4.34 -0.70
C TYR A 48 -1.11 5.79 -0.36
N ARG A 49 0.04 6.25 -0.83
CA ARG A 49 0.42 7.65 -0.71
C ARG A 49 -0.37 8.49 -1.70
N ARG A 50 -1.14 9.44 -1.18
CA ARG A 50 -1.89 10.39 -2.00
C ARG A 50 -0.98 11.53 -2.47
N VAL A 51 -0.90 11.73 -3.79
CA VAL A 51 -0.26 12.91 -4.40
C VAL A 51 -1.22 14.11 -4.38
N LEU A 52 -2.53 13.83 -4.49
CA LEU A 52 -3.61 14.82 -4.44
C LEU A 52 -4.64 14.44 -3.36
N PRO A 53 -5.36 15.41 -2.77
CA PRO A 53 -6.48 15.13 -1.87
C PRO A 53 -7.52 14.21 -2.52
N PRO A 54 -8.27 13.41 -1.73
CA PRO A 54 -9.38 12.63 -2.27
C PRO A 54 -10.40 13.56 -2.94
N PHE A 55 -10.73 13.29 -4.19
CA PHE A 55 -11.90 13.89 -4.81
C PHE A 55 -13.13 13.13 -4.32
N LYS A 56 -14.05 13.83 -3.67
CA LYS A 56 -15.38 13.32 -3.35
C LYS A 56 -16.31 13.95 -4.37
N GLY A 57 -16.51 13.25 -5.49
CA GLY A 57 -17.59 13.59 -6.40
C GLY A 57 -18.90 13.38 -5.66
N GLU A 58 -19.76 14.40 -5.63
CA GLU A 58 -21.18 14.17 -5.47
C GLU A 58 -21.60 13.41 -6.74
N ASP A 59 -22.21 12.24 -6.57
CA ASP A 59 -22.55 11.33 -7.65
C ASP A 59 -23.30 12.09 -8.75
N ASP A 60 -22.75 12.10 -9.97
CA ASP A 60 -23.49 12.19 -11.22
C ASP A 60 -22.51 11.78 -12.34
N ASP A 61 -22.66 10.54 -12.78
CA ASP A 61 -22.33 10.08 -14.13
C ASP A 61 -20.91 10.35 -14.67
N ILE A 62 -19.86 9.85 -14.02
CA ILE A 62 -18.63 9.50 -14.77
C ILE A 62 -18.87 8.13 -15.42
N GLU A 63 -19.83 8.10 -16.34
CA GLU A 63 -19.99 6.98 -17.27
C GLU A 63 -18.75 6.98 -18.18
N ASN A 64 -17.82 6.06 -17.90
CA ASN A 64 -16.72 5.61 -18.76
C ASN A 64 -16.27 6.64 -19.83
N ILE A 65 -15.50 7.66 -19.45
CA ILE A 65 -14.69 8.46 -20.39
C ILE A 65 -13.37 7.73 -20.71
N ASP A 66 -13.37 6.41 -20.67
CA ASP A 66 -12.32 5.64 -21.29
C ASP A 66 -12.82 5.31 -22.69
N PRO A 67 -12.34 6.00 -23.74
CA PRO A 67 -12.60 5.53 -25.10
C PRO A 67 -12.17 4.06 -25.15
N PRO A 68 -12.95 3.19 -25.82
CA PRO A 68 -12.61 1.77 -25.90
C PRO A 68 -11.17 1.65 -26.36
N LEU A 69 -10.34 0.97 -25.55
CA LEU A 69 -8.94 0.74 -25.91
C LEU A 69 -8.88 0.25 -27.36
N PRO A 70 -7.99 0.80 -28.20
CA PRO A 70 -7.87 0.38 -29.59
C PRO A 70 -7.68 -1.14 -29.65
N ARG A 71 -8.74 -1.85 -30.07
CA ARG A 71 -8.70 -3.30 -30.23
C ARG A 71 -7.97 -3.59 -31.54
N GLY A 72 -6.69 -3.90 -31.45
CA GLY A 72 -5.86 -4.26 -32.60
C GLY A 72 -4.44 -4.62 -32.20
N SER A 73 -3.74 -5.37 -33.05
CA SER A 73 -2.29 -5.53 -32.91
C SER A 73 -1.63 -4.19 -33.21
N HIS A 74 -0.71 -3.77 -32.35
CA HIS A 74 0.06 -2.57 -32.58
C HIS A 74 1.37 -2.95 -33.28
N PRO A 75 1.73 -2.33 -34.43
CA PRO A 75 2.78 -2.83 -35.33
C PRO A 75 4.19 -2.84 -34.71
N PHE A 76 4.40 -2.06 -33.63
CA PHE A 76 5.70 -1.91 -32.99
C PHE A 76 5.78 -2.50 -31.59
N VAL A 77 4.77 -3.24 -31.13
CA VAL A 77 4.80 -3.85 -29.79
C VAL A 77 4.38 -5.31 -29.86
N SER A 78 4.98 -6.11 -29.00
CA SER A 78 4.62 -7.52 -28.86
C SER A 78 3.57 -7.71 -27.77
N ALA A 79 2.91 -8.86 -27.77
CA ALA A 79 2.02 -9.27 -26.68
C ALA A 79 2.74 -9.28 -25.31
N LEU A 80 4.08 -9.41 -25.31
CA LEU A 80 4.89 -9.33 -24.09
C LEU A 80 4.71 -7.98 -23.38
N LEU A 81 4.45 -6.88 -24.10
CA LEU A 81 4.24 -5.57 -23.48
C LEU A 81 3.04 -5.59 -22.52
N GLY A 82 1.92 -6.20 -22.94
CA GLY A 82 0.73 -6.32 -22.10
C GLY A 82 0.97 -7.23 -20.89
N ILE A 83 1.61 -8.38 -21.11
CA ILE A 83 1.91 -9.35 -20.05
C ILE A 83 2.89 -8.76 -19.02
N TRP A 84 3.93 -8.07 -19.49
CA TRP A 84 4.91 -7.42 -18.62
C TRP A 84 4.27 -6.30 -17.81
N GLY A 85 3.38 -5.51 -18.41
CA GLY A 85 2.60 -4.50 -17.71
C GLY A 85 1.78 -5.09 -16.57
N GLN A 86 1.06 -6.19 -16.82
CA GLN A 86 0.29 -6.87 -15.78
C GLN A 86 1.16 -7.48 -14.68
N MET A 87 2.31 -8.06 -15.04
CA MET A 87 3.27 -8.61 -14.08
C MET A 87 3.82 -7.51 -13.16
N LEU A 88 4.22 -6.37 -13.73
CA LEU A 88 4.70 -5.23 -12.96
C LEU A 88 3.62 -4.64 -12.06
N GLN A 89 2.40 -4.49 -12.57
CA GLN A 89 1.29 -4.01 -11.77
C GLN A 89 1.06 -4.91 -10.56
N SER A 90 1.05 -6.23 -10.77
CA SER A 90 0.84 -7.22 -9.70
C SER A 90 1.96 -7.26 -8.65
N ASP A 91 3.18 -6.83 -9.00
CA ASP A 91 4.31 -6.71 -8.05
C ASP A 91 4.22 -5.42 -7.24
N LEU A 92 3.79 -4.32 -7.86
CA LEU A 92 3.75 -2.99 -7.25
C LEU A 92 2.52 -2.76 -6.38
N ASP A 93 1.35 -3.23 -6.80
CA ASP A 93 0.10 -2.92 -6.13
C ASP A 93 -0.91 -4.07 -6.10
N ARG A 94 -1.65 -4.13 -5.00
CA ARG A 94 -2.78 -5.03 -4.82
C ARG A 94 -3.69 -4.45 -3.75
N PRO A 95 -4.70 -3.64 -4.12
CA PRO A 95 -5.63 -3.08 -3.15
C PRO A 95 -6.40 -4.20 -2.44
N ILE A 96 -6.60 -4.02 -1.14
CA ILE A 96 -7.44 -4.90 -0.33
C ILE A 96 -8.79 -4.20 -0.17
N PHE A 97 -9.84 -4.87 -0.61
CA PHE A 97 -11.21 -4.39 -0.51
C PHE A 97 -11.93 -5.12 0.62
N ASN A 98 -12.80 -4.41 1.33
CA ASN A 98 -13.75 -5.03 2.26
C ASN A 98 -14.82 -5.83 1.49
N GLU A 99 -15.50 -6.75 2.19
CA GLU A 99 -16.59 -7.59 1.63
C GLU A 99 -17.70 -6.78 0.94
N ASN A 100 -17.81 -5.48 1.20
CA ASN A 100 -18.78 -4.56 0.58
C ASN A 100 -18.18 -3.60 -0.47
N GLN A 101 -16.92 -3.80 -0.89
CA GLN A 101 -16.29 -3.24 -2.11
C GLN A 101 -16.38 -1.72 -2.40
N THR A 102 -16.63 -0.85 -1.41
CA THR A 102 -16.66 0.61 -1.67
C THR A 102 -15.53 1.40 -1.01
N GLU A 103 -14.77 0.80 -0.10
CA GLU A 103 -13.65 1.48 0.56
C GLU A 103 -12.38 0.61 0.55
N VAL A 104 -11.30 1.20 0.05
CA VAL A 104 -9.94 0.70 0.32
C VAL A 104 -9.74 0.76 1.82
N LEU A 105 -9.41 -0.37 2.44
CA LEU A 105 -9.11 -0.42 3.86
C LEU A 105 -8.01 0.60 4.20
N ASN A 106 -8.40 1.69 4.87
CA ASN A 106 -7.46 2.60 5.49
C ASN A 106 -6.93 1.88 6.75
N ALA A 107 -5.74 1.29 6.63
CA ALA A 107 -4.94 0.85 7.77
C ALA A 107 -4.28 2.04 8.48
#